data_AF-A0A7G6T1H9-F1
#
_entry.id   AF-A0A7G6T1H9-F1
#
_cell.length_a   1.000
_cell.length_b   1.000
_cell.length_c   1.000
_cell.angle_alpha   90.00
_cell.angle_beta   90.00
_cell.angle_gamma   90.00
#
_symmetry.space_group_name_H-M   'P 1'
#
loop_
_entity.id
_entity.type
_entity.pdbx_description
1 polymer ?
#
loop_
_entity_poly.entity_id
_entity_poly.type
_entity_poly.pdbx_seq_one_letter_code
_entity_poly.pdbx_strand_id
1 'polypeptide(L)'
;MKPIIATECEQPELYAIVKRERPVIHRAVNKMAKQMRGLTDVSQKQAIAELTAIWTLANYPEDLDLALSLSEAIRHQIDIYIRESKNAGRVRH
;
A
#
# COMPACT_ATOMS: atom_id res chain seq x y z
N MET A 1 -12.81 -15.01 3.03
CA MET A 1 -12.22 -15.55 1.78
C MET A 1 -10.75 -15.83 2.06
N LYS A 2 -10.22 -17.03 1.78
CA LYS A 2 -8.76 -17.22 1.84
C LYS A 2 -8.14 -16.48 0.64
N PRO A 3 -7.11 -15.65 0.82
CA PRO A 3 -6.38 -15.11 -0.32
C PRO A 3 -5.81 -16.29 -1.09
N ILE A 4 -6.14 -16.39 -2.38
CA ILE A 4 -5.51 -17.36 -3.28
C ILE A 4 -4.15 -16.78 -3.62
N ILE A 5 -3.17 -17.02 -2.77
CA ILE A 5 -1.78 -16.68 -3.06
C ILE A 5 -1.25 -17.84 -3.90
N ALA A 6 -1.00 -17.58 -5.17
CA ALA A 6 -0.31 -18.55 -6.02
C ALA A 6 1.07 -18.82 -5.44
N THR A 7 1.39 -20.10 -5.27
CA THR A 7 2.67 -20.60 -4.76
C THR A 7 3.75 -20.56 -5.84
N GLU A 8 5.03 -20.67 -5.45
CA GLU A 8 6.15 -20.76 -6.41
C GLU A 8 6.00 -21.95 -7.37
N CYS A 9 5.35 -23.02 -6.93
CA CYS A 9 5.02 -24.16 -7.78
C CYS A 9 3.92 -23.85 -8.80
N GLU A 10 2.97 -22.99 -8.46
CA GLU A 10 1.84 -22.62 -9.33
C GLU A 10 2.23 -21.52 -10.34
N GLN A 11 3.18 -20.65 -10.00
CA GLN A 11 3.64 -19.55 -10.86
C GLN A 11 5.17 -19.39 -10.87
N PRO A 12 5.94 -20.40 -11.30
CA PRO A 12 7.40 -20.42 -11.18
C PRO A 12 8.08 -19.28 -11.95
N GLU A 13 7.54 -18.89 -13.11
CA GLU A 13 8.10 -17.84 -13.95
C GLU A 13 8.01 -16.45 -13.28
N LEU A 14 6.86 -16.13 -12.68
CA LEU A 14 6.66 -14.87 -11.96
C LEU A 14 7.55 -14.79 -10.72
N TYR A 15 7.67 -15.90 -9.99
CA TYR A 15 8.59 -15.98 -8.85
C TYR A 15 10.05 -15.79 -9.27
N ALA A 16 10.47 -16.38 -10.39
CA ALA A 16 11.82 -16.21 -10.93
C ALA A 16 12.12 -14.75 -11.32
N ILE A 17 11.16 -14.07 -11.97
CA ILE A 17 11.26 -12.65 -12.32
C ILE A 17 11.41 -11.79 -11.06
N VAL A 18 10.49 -11.95 -10.10
CA VAL A 18 10.51 -11.16 -8.85
C VAL A 18 11.80 -11.43 -8.06
N LYS A 19 12.29 -12.67 -8.02
CA LYS A 19 13.54 -13.02 -7.32
C LYS A 19 14.75 -12.36 -7.99
N ARG A 20 14.81 -12.36 -9.32
CA ARG A 20 15.86 -11.69 -10.10
C ARG A 20 15.87 -10.17 -9.86
N GLU A 21 14.68 -9.56 -9.80
CA GLU A 21 14.52 -8.10 -9.72
C GLU A 21 14.51 -7.56 -8.28
N ARG A 22 14.37 -8.44 -7.28
CA ARG A 22 14.27 -8.11 -5.85
C ARG A 22 15.28 -7.08 -5.36
N PRO A 23 16.59 -7.14 -5.71
CA PRO A 23 17.54 -6.13 -5.25
C PRO A 23 17.23 -4.72 -5.78
N VAL A 24 16.77 -4.61 -7.02
CA VAL A 24 16.39 -3.33 -7.64
C VAL A 24 15.10 -2.82 -7.02
N ILE A 25 14.10 -3.70 -6.84
CA ILE A 25 12.83 -3.39 -6.17
C ILE A 25 13.11 -2.80 -4.78
N HIS A 26 13.93 -3.46 -3.96
CA HIS A 26 14.26 -2.96 -2.62
C HIS A 26 14.96 -1.60 -2.64
N ARG A 27 15.85 -1.35 -3.60
CA ARG A 27 16.49 -0.03 -3.74
C ARG A 27 15.48 1.05 -4.09
N ALA A 28 14.56 0.79 -5.02
CA ALA A 28 13.52 1.73 -5.43
C ALA A 28 12.58 2.05 -4.25
N VAL A 29 12.07 1.02 -3.57
CA VAL A 29 11.19 1.17 -2.39
C VAL A 29 11.89 1.96 -1.28
N ASN A 30 13.16 1.64 -0.98
CA ASN A 30 13.91 2.39 0.04
C ASN A 30 14.12 3.85 -0.34
N LYS A 31 14.29 4.17 -1.63
CA LYS A 31 14.40 5.56 -2.10
C LYS A 31 13.08 6.31 -1.90
N MET A 32 11.95 5.70 -2.25
CA MET A 32 10.62 6.28 -2.04
C MET A 32 10.32 6.46 -0.54
N ALA A 33 10.61 5.45 0.28
CA ALA A 33 10.45 5.52 1.73
C ALA A 33 11.29 6.65 2.34
N LYS A 34 12.48 6.93 1.81
CA LYS A 34 13.30 8.08 2.25
C LYS A 34 12.62 9.42 1.96
N GLN A 35 11.93 9.57 0.83
CA GLN A 35 11.23 10.83 0.49
C GLN A 35 10.04 11.10 1.43
N MET A 36 9.47 10.04 2.01
CA MET A 36 8.39 10.16 2.98
C MET A 36 8.88 10.39 4.42
N ARG A 37 10.20 10.39 4.67
CA ARG A 37 10.76 10.67 6.01
C ARG A 37 10.50 12.13 6.37
N GLY A 38 9.99 12.37 7.58
CA GLY A 38 9.65 13.71 8.07
C GLY A 38 8.19 14.10 7.86
N LEU A 39 7.44 13.35 7.06
CA LEU A 39 5.98 13.45 7.02
C LEU A 39 5.37 12.83 8.28
N THR A 40 4.19 13.32 8.67
CA THR A 40 3.38 12.67 9.71
C THR A 40 2.93 11.29 9.24
N ASP A 41 2.61 10.41 10.18
CA ASP A 41 2.05 9.08 9.91
C ASP A 41 0.81 9.12 9.00
N VAL A 42 -0.08 10.11 9.20
CA VAL A 42 -1.24 10.36 8.35
C VAL A 42 -0.82 10.72 6.91
N SER A 43 0.16 11.62 6.78
CA SER A 43 0.65 12.09 5.46
C SER A 43 1.40 10.99 4.71
N GLN A 44 2.14 10.12 5.41
CA GLN A 44 2.79 8.96 4.80
C GLN A 44 1.76 7.97 4.24
N LYS A 45 0.68 7.71 4.98
CA LYS A 45 -0.40 6.82 4.53
C LYS A 45 -1.17 7.39 3.34
N GLN A 46 -1.42 8.71 3.33
CA GLN A 46 -2.02 9.41 2.19
C GLN A 46 -1.13 9.29 0.94
N ALA A 47 0.18 9.51 1.08
CA ALA A 47 1.13 9.35 -0.03
C ALA A 47 1.15 7.92 -0.59
N ILE A 48 1.03 6.90 0.27
CA ILE A 48 0.92 5.50 -0.16
C ILE A 48 -0.40 5.26 -0.91
N ALA A 49 -1.53 5.80 -0.42
CA ALA A 49 -2.82 5.67 -1.10
C ALA A 49 -2.79 6.26 -2.52
N GLU A 50 -2.21 7.45 -2.69
CA GLU A 50 -2.03 8.08 -4.00
C GLU A 50 -1.12 7.26 -4.92
N LEU A 51 0.01 6.75 -4.41
CA LEU A 51 0.90 5.88 -5.16
C LEU A 51 0.19 4.60 -5.62
N THR A 52 -0.66 4.01 -4.78
CA THR A 52 -1.48 2.84 -5.14
C THR A 52 -2.49 3.19 -6.23
N ALA A 53 -3.19 4.32 -6.13
CA ALA A 53 -4.13 4.76 -7.16
C ALA A 53 -3.44 4.93 -8.53
N ILE A 54 -2.29 5.59 -8.55
CA ILE A 54 -1.48 5.81 -9.76
C ILE A 54 -1.05 4.46 -10.37
N TRP A 55 -0.56 3.54 -9.54
CA TRP A 55 -0.18 2.20 -10.01
C TRP A 55 -1.38 1.44 -10.58
N THR A 56 -2.54 1.47 -9.92
CA THR A 56 -3.74 0.79 -10.42
C THR A 56 -4.16 1.36 -11.78
N LEU A 57 -4.23 2.69 -11.93
CA LEU A 57 -4.56 3.33 -13.21
C LEU A 57 -3.53 3.01 -14.31
N ALA A 58 -2.25 2.83 -13.97
CA ALA A 58 -1.25 2.45 -14.95
C ALA A 58 -1.44 1.01 -15.48
N ASN A 59 -2.02 0.11 -14.68
CA ASN A 59 -2.23 -1.30 -15.04
C ASN A 59 -3.66 -1.57 -15.56
N TYR A 60 -4.64 -0.79 -15.08
CA TYR A 60 -6.05 -0.90 -15.38
C TYR A 60 -6.61 0.50 -15.69
N PRO A 61 -6.21 1.11 -16.83
CA PRO A 61 -6.52 2.50 -17.13
C PRO A 61 -8.02 2.80 -17.27
N GLU A 62 -8.80 1.79 -17.65
CA GLU A 62 -10.26 1.88 -17.82
C GLU A 62 -11.04 1.60 -16.52
N ASP A 63 -10.38 1.12 -15.46
CA ASP A 63 -11.02 0.70 -14.21
C ASP A 63 -10.77 1.72 -13.10
N LEU A 64 -11.39 2.89 -13.26
CA LEU A 64 -11.32 3.98 -12.30
C LEU A 64 -11.89 3.57 -10.93
N ASP A 65 -12.94 2.75 -10.91
CA ASP A 65 -13.55 2.27 -9.68
C ASP A 65 -12.61 1.34 -8.89
N LEU A 66 -11.84 0.49 -9.57
CA LEU A 66 -10.79 -0.31 -8.93
C LEU A 66 -9.68 0.55 -8.35
N ALA A 67 -9.23 1.58 -9.08
CA ALA A 67 -8.22 2.52 -8.57
C ALA A 67 -8.69 3.30 -7.34
N LEU A 68 -9.94 3.78 -7.38
CA LEU A 68 -10.55 4.51 -6.26
C LEU A 68 -10.79 3.60 -5.05
N SER A 69 -11.31 2.39 -5.25
CA SER A 69 -11.61 1.46 -4.15
C SER A 69 -10.35 0.97 -3.42
N LEU A 70 -9.25 0.71 -4.14
CA LEU A 70 -7.98 0.32 -3.53
C LEU A 70 -7.31 1.49 -2.78
N SER A 71 -7.37 2.69 -3.35
CA SER A 71 -6.92 3.91 -2.68
C SER A 71 -7.75 4.19 -1.40
N GLU A 72 -9.06 4.02 -1.49
CA GLU A 72 -9.98 4.23 -0.38
C GLU A 72 -9.83 3.17 0.72
N ALA A 73 -9.52 1.92 0.39
CA ALA A 73 -9.21 0.88 1.37
C ALA A 73 -7.97 1.25 2.22
N ILE A 74 -6.93 1.79 1.59
CA ILE A 74 -5.73 2.29 2.29
C ILE A 74 -6.08 3.52 3.15
N ARG A 75 -6.93 4.41 2.65
CA ARG A 75 -7.40 5.60 3.38
C ARG A 75 -8.28 5.24 4.59
N HIS A 76 -9.18 4.28 4.49
CA HIS A 76 -10.03 3.84 5.61
C HIS A 76 -9.21 3.26 6.76
N GLN A 77 -8.05 2.67 6.48
CA GLN A 77 -7.12 2.24 7.52
C GLN A 77 -6.50 3.42 8.30
N ILE A 78 -6.53 4.64 7.75
CA ILE A 78 -6.16 5.89 8.44
C ILE A 78 -7.30 6.33 9.38
N ASP A 79 -8.54 6.34 8.89
CA ASP A 79 -9.70 6.82 9.67
C ASP A 79 -10.00 5.97 10.90
N ILE A 80 -9.83 4.64 10.82
CA ILE A 80 -10.00 3.74 11.96
C ILE A 80 -8.96 4.05 13.05
N TYR A 81 -7.67 4.20 12.68
CA TYR A 81 -6.62 4.54 13.63
C TYR A 81 -6.76 5.96 14.20
N ILE A 82 -7.25 6.94 13.44
CA ILE A 82 -7.53 8.29 13.96
C ILE A 82 -8.69 8.26 14.96
N ARG A 83 -9.76 7.50 14.70
CA ARG A 83 -10.88 7.34 15.64
C ARG A 83 -10.46 6.59 16.91
N GLU A 84 -9.69 5.51 16.78
CA GLU A 84 -9.18 4.75 17.93
C GLU A 84 -8.13 5.55 18.73
N SER A 85 -7.24 6.28 18.06
CA SER A 85 -6.32 7.24 18.68
C SER A 85 -7.05 8.33 19.48
N LYS A 86 -8.13 8.89 18.92
CA LYS A 86 -8.97 9.89 19.60
C LYS A 86 -9.76 9.30 20.78
N ASN A 87 -10.07 8.01 20.76
CA ASN A 87 -10.72 7.32 21.89
C ASN A 87 -9.72 6.91 22.99
N ALA A 88 -8.47 6.59 22.64
CA ALA A 88 -7.42 6.27 23.61
C ALA A 88 -7.06 7.47 24.53
N GLY A 89 -7.26 8.70 24.06
CA GLY A 89 -7.12 9.92 24.87
C GLY A 89 -8.27 10.19 25.85
N ARG A 90 -9.43 9.53 25.72
CA ARG A 90 -10.60 9.72 26.59
C ARG A 90 -10.66 8.76 27.79
N VAL A 91 -9.83 7.71 27.82
CA VAL A 91 -9.83 6.69 28.89
C VAL A 91 -8.83 7.02 30.02
N ARG A 92 -8.21 8.21 29.99
CA ARG A 92 -7.36 8.71 31.09
C ARG A 92 -7.97 9.96 31.70
N HIS A 93 -9.01 9.79 32.50
CA HIS A 93 -9.41 10.71 33.58
C HIS A 93 -10.16 9.92 34.64
#